data_AF-A0A8S4P561-F1
#
_entry.id   AF-A0A8S4P561-F1
#
_cell.length_a   1.000
_cell.length_b   1.000
_cell.length_c   1.000
_cell.angle_alpha   90.00
_cell.angle_beta   90.00
_cell.angle_gamma   90.00
#
_symmetry.space_group_name_H-M   'P 1'
#
loop_
_entity.id
_entity.type
_entity.pdbx_description
1 polymer ?
#
loop_
_entity_poly.entity_id
_entity_poly.type
_entity_poly.pdbx_seq_one_letter_code
_entity_poly.pdbx_strand_id
1 'polypeptide(L)'
;MATLRDEFRLHNFGFKLKNHKALSKSQWEWHPVIFLVYRFIVCGYTLGYWIAAVVESTDKARMGIYLTHWTYTMLTLHFLVAFIVAVISHVWKQKISAEPENPSEENTQGTDELENRDVNINYQPMAMDPEKAYIVQTGKTVPWYMMISWVLYDVTLVFSIIVTLVYFGALYDPNNGLDHYNLNRHALNSVIVIIDFAINATPVRLYHIIYPIVYGSCYVIFTLIYWSLDKDNNVVYSILNYNSGTLWEMHPVIFLVYRFIVCGYTLGYWIAAVVESTDKARMGIYLTHWTYTMLTLHFLVAFIIAVISHVRKTRKPGTSEEGHENTGFDGIELESGVGKPPKPTEEDHLKPDPSAAHKTVPWYMIISWILFDVSLIFTIIVTGIYFGAVYNPENGLDHYNINRHAINSILMVIDFALSGTPVRILHMLYPMIYGLIYIIFNVSFWSFDKENNIVYSILNYNPKTLPVAVGVILGLLIVGIPLLKFIYYALFRFKRWIYFKIHKKEYERI
;
A
#
# COMPACT_ATOMS: atom_id res chain seq x y z
N MET A 1 -12.38 0.66 -24.89
CA MET A 1 -11.94 0.23 -23.55
C MET A 1 -11.02 1.30 -23.00
N ALA A 2 -11.20 1.73 -21.75
CA ALA A 2 -10.20 2.58 -21.09
C ALA A 2 -8.91 1.77 -20.92
N THR A 3 -7.76 2.35 -21.22
CA THR A 3 -6.48 1.69 -20.97
C THR A 3 -6.11 1.84 -19.49
N LEU A 4 -5.35 0.90 -18.92
CA LEU A 4 -4.81 1.02 -17.55
C LEU A 4 -4.08 2.36 -17.34
N ARG A 5 -3.43 2.89 -18.38
CA ARG A 5 -2.77 4.20 -18.38
C ARG A 5 -3.76 5.36 -18.18
N ASP A 6 -4.99 5.23 -18.65
CA ASP A 6 -6.01 6.28 -18.51
C ASP A 6 -6.47 6.43 -17.05
N GLU A 7 -6.51 5.34 -16.28
CA GLU A 7 -6.86 5.37 -14.84
C GLU A 7 -5.88 6.22 -14.01
N PHE A 8 -4.61 6.30 -14.41
CA PHE A 8 -3.56 7.10 -13.74
C PHE A 8 -3.50 8.56 -14.20
N ARG A 9 -4.52 9.08 -14.89
CA ARG A 9 -4.60 10.51 -15.21
C ARG A 9 -5.20 11.30 -14.04
N LEU A 10 -4.57 12.41 -13.66
CA LEU A 10 -5.00 13.29 -12.54
C LEU A 10 -6.48 13.70 -12.60
N HIS A 11 -7.09 13.80 -13.78
CA HIS A 11 -8.52 14.12 -13.88
C HIS A 11 -9.45 13.03 -13.32
N ASN A 12 -8.97 11.79 -13.19
CA ASN A 12 -9.68 10.67 -12.57
C ASN A 12 -9.59 10.68 -11.04
N PHE A 13 -8.77 11.56 -10.43
CA PHE A 13 -8.78 11.77 -8.98
C PHE A 13 -10.12 12.35 -8.50
N GLY A 14 -10.71 13.28 -9.25
CA GLY A 14 -11.97 13.92 -8.87
C GLY A 14 -13.20 13.04 -9.11
N PHE A 15 -14.39 13.58 -8.84
CA PHE A 15 -15.68 12.90 -9.05
C PHE A 15 -16.28 13.12 -10.45
N LYS A 16 -15.53 13.67 -11.41
CA LYS A 16 -16.06 13.95 -12.76
C LYS A 16 -16.43 12.64 -13.45
N LEU A 17 -17.71 12.42 -13.74
CA LEU A 17 -18.21 11.20 -14.39
C LEU A 17 -19.09 11.56 -15.59
N LYS A 18 -18.80 10.99 -16.77
CA LYS A 18 -19.56 11.24 -18.00
C LYS A 18 -21.05 10.92 -17.85
N ASN A 19 -21.37 9.88 -17.08
CA ASN A 19 -22.74 9.47 -16.79
C ASN A 19 -22.92 9.19 -15.30
N HIS A 20 -23.28 10.22 -14.52
CA HIS A 20 -23.51 10.09 -13.08
C HIS A 20 -24.70 9.18 -12.71
N LYS A 21 -25.60 8.88 -13.66
CA LYS A 21 -26.70 7.92 -13.45
C LYS A 21 -26.19 6.49 -13.23
N ALA A 22 -24.93 6.20 -13.54
CA ALA A 22 -24.32 4.91 -13.21
C ALA A 22 -24.26 4.66 -11.69
N LEU A 23 -24.12 5.72 -10.88
CA LEU A 23 -24.06 5.62 -9.41
C LEU A 23 -25.39 5.21 -8.77
N SER A 24 -26.49 5.22 -9.54
CA SER A 24 -27.85 4.94 -9.06
C SER A 24 -28.51 3.77 -9.79
N LYS A 25 -27.74 2.94 -10.50
CA LYS A 25 -28.25 1.88 -11.38
C LYS A 25 -27.48 0.58 -11.18
N SER A 26 -28.11 -0.52 -11.60
CA SER A 26 -27.41 -1.79 -11.77
C SER A 26 -26.61 -1.80 -13.07
N GLN A 27 -25.48 -2.51 -13.07
CA GLN A 27 -24.70 -2.75 -14.29
C GLN A 27 -25.35 -3.76 -15.25
N TRP A 28 -26.30 -4.55 -14.76
CA TRP A 28 -27.01 -5.59 -15.52
C TRP A 28 -28.34 -5.11 -16.12
N GLU A 29 -28.52 -3.79 -16.23
CA GLU A 29 -29.74 -3.17 -16.78
C GLU A 29 -31.05 -3.63 -16.10
N TRP A 30 -30.99 -3.99 -14.81
CA TRP A 30 -32.17 -4.38 -14.05
C TRP A 30 -33.27 -3.34 -14.13
N HIS A 31 -34.53 -3.81 -14.16
CA HIS A 31 -35.67 -2.93 -14.11
C HIS A 31 -35.56 -2.00 -12.88
N PRO A 32 -35.78 -0.67 -13.01
CA PRO A 32 -35.49 0.29 -11.94
C PRO A 32 -36.18 -0.01 -10.60
N VAL A 33 -37.39 -0.57 -10.64
CA VAL A 33 -38.13 -0.98 -9.43
C VAL A 33 -37.47 -2.19 -8.75
N ILE A 34 -36.97 -3.17 -9.52
CA ILE A 34 -36.27 -4.34 -8.96
C ILE A 34 -35.00 -3.91 -8.25
N PHE A 35 -34.21 -3.03 -8.88
CA PHE A 35 -33.01 -2.48 -8.27
C PHE A 35 -33.33 -1.65 -7.01
N LEU A 36 -34.44 -0.90 -7.02
CA LEU A 36 -34.88 -0.14 -5.85
C LEU A 36 -35.30 -1.05 -4.69
N VAL A 37 -36.02 -2.14 -4.97
CA VAL A 37 -36.40 -3.16 -3.98
C VAL A 37 -35.15 -3.82 -3.39
N TYR A 38 -34.17 -4.18 -4.22
CA TYR A 38 -32.87 -4.67 -3.76
C TYR A 38 -32.21 -3.68 -2.79
N ARG A 39 -32.11 -2.39 -3.17
CA ARG A 39 -31.53 -1.33 -2.33
C ARG A 39 -32.29 -1.17 -1.01
N PHE A 40 -33.61 -1.26 -1.02
CA PHE A 40 -34.44 -1.22 0.19
C PHE A 40 -34.15 -2.40 1.12
N ILE A 41 -34.07 -3.62 0.60
CA ILE A 41 -33.80 -4.83 1.38
C ILE A 41 -32.43 -4.76 2.05
N VAL A 42 -31.37 -4.45 1.30
CA VAL A 42 -30.00 -4.40 1.86
C VAL A 42 -29.87 -3.27 2.89
N CYS A 43 -30.46 -2.10 2.61
CA CYS A 43 -30.49 -0.99 3.56
C CYS A 43 -31.22 -1.38 4.85
N GLY A 44 -32.41 -1.98 4.73
CA GLY A 44 -33.20 -2.43 5.87
C GLY A 44 -32.48 -3.49 6.70
N TYR A 45 -31.83 -4.45 6.05
CA TYR A 45 -31.03 -5.47 6.71
C TYR A 45 -29.86 -4.86 7.51
N THR A 46 -29.01 -4.05 6.86
CA THR A 46 -27.84 -3.47 7.54
C THR A 46 -28.24 -2.49 8.63
N LEU A 47 -29.29 -1.69 8.41
CA LEU A 47 -29.80 -0.75 9.41
C LEU A 47 -30.42 -1.48 10.60
N GLY A 48 -31.26 -2.49 10.37
CA GLY A 48 -31.87 -3.28 11.43
C GLY A 48 -30.82 -3.97 12.30
N TYR A 49 -29.80 -4.55 11.66
CA TYR A 49 -28.71 -5.19 12.39
C TYR A 49 -27.83 -4.19 13.15
N TRP A 50 -27.56 -3.02 12.57
CA TRP A 50 -26.84 -1.95 13.26
C TRP A 50 -27.62 -1.44 14.48
N ILE A 51 -28.93 -1.26 14.36
CA ILE A 51 -29.80 -0.89 15.49
C ILE A 51 -29.78 -1.97 16.56
N ALA A 52 -29.94 -3.24 16.19
CA ALA A 52 -29.87 -4.37 17.13
C ALA A 52 -28.53 -4.38 17.88
N ALA A 53 -27.41 -4.23 17.15
CA ALA A 53 -26.07 -4.13 17.74
C ALA A 53 -25.93 -2.98 18.75
N VAL A 54 -26.56 -1.82 18.49
CA VAL A 54 -26.53 -0.67 19.41
C VAL A 54 -27.43 -0.88 20.63
N VAL A 55 -28.58 -1.53 20.45
CA VAL A 55 -29.55 -1.80 21.52
C VAL A 55 -29.06 -2.89 22.46
N GLU A 56 -28.48 -3.96 21.92
CA GLU A 56 -27.96 -5.10 22.71
C GLU A 56 -26.63 -4.79 23.41
N SER A 57 -25.91 -3.75 22.97
CA SER A 57 -24.65 -3.37 23.59
C SER A 57 -24.85 -2.79 24.99
N THR A 58 -24.32 -3.49 25.99
CA THR A 58 -24.29 -3.06 27.38
C THR A 58 -23.36 -1.87 27.61
N ASP A 59 -22.34 -1.69 26.76
CA ASP A 59 -21.40 -0.57 26.80
C ASP A 59 -21.26 0.04 25.40
N LYS A 60 -22.12 1.03 25.14
CA LYS A 60 -22.16 1.77 23.87
C LYS A 60 -20.85 2.50 23.58
N ALA A 61 -20.13 2.94 24.61
CA ALA A 61 -18.85 3.62 24.41
C ALA A 61 -17.79 2.65 23.86
N ARG A 62 -17.80 1.38 24.30
CA ARG A 62 -16.91 0.35 23.76
C ARG A 62 -17.15 0.02 22.30
N MET A 63 -18.37 0.18 21.79
CA MET A 63 -18.63 -0.03 20.36
C MET A 63 -17.80 0.94 19.50
N GLY A 64 -17.61 2.18 19.97
CA GLY A 64 -16.82 3.20 19.30
C GLY A 64 -15.32 2.89 19.23
N ILE A 65 -14.85 1.80 19.86
CA ILE A 65 -13.42 1.45 19.90
C ILE A 65 -13.06 0.51 18.74
N TYR A 66 -13.93 -0.45 18.41
CA TYR A 66 -13.59 -1.52 17.48
C TYR A 66 -13.83 -1.11 16.01
N LEU A 67 -12.84 -1.38 15.15
CA LEU A 67 -12.87 -1.18 13.70
C LEU A 67 -14.08 -1.86 13.05
N THR A 68 -14.52 -3.00 13.58
CA THR A 68 -15.69 -3.73 13.10
C THR A 68 -16.95 -2.86 13.18
N HIS A 69 -17.16 -2.14 14.29
CA HIS A 69 -18.33 -1.27 14.45
C HIS A 69 -18.22 -0.02 13.60
N TRP A 70 -17.03 0.57 13.47
CA TRP A 70 -16.80 1.69 12.53
C TRP A 70 -17.15 1.26 11.10
N THR A 71 -16.65 0.10 10.69
CA THR A 71 -16.84 -0.44 9.33
C THR A 71 -18.30 -0.80 9.07
N TYR A 72 -18.98 -1.43 10.03
CA TYR A 72 -20.41 -1.74 9.91
C TYR A 72 -21.28 -0.48 9.92
N THR A 73 -20.88 0.56 10.64
CA THR A 73 -21.54 1.88 10.61
C THR A 73 -21.37 2.52 9.23
N MET A 74 -20.15 2.52 8.68
CA MET A 74 -19.90 3.01 7.31
C MET A 74 -20.69 2.20 6.27
N LEU A 75 -20.79 0.88 6.44
CA LEU A 75 -21.59 0.00 5.60
C LEU A 75 -23.08 0.37 5.63
N THR A 76 -23.60 0.62 6.83
CA THR A 76 -24.99 1.03 7.02
C THR A 76 -25.26 2.40 6.40
N LEU A 77 -24.34 3.36 6.58
CA LEU A 77 -24.41 4.68 5.95
C LEU A 77 -24.35 4.58 4.43
N HIS A 78 -23.47 3.73 3.89
CA HIS A 78 -23.37 3.47 2.45
C HIS A 78 -24.71 3.00 1.89
N PHE A 79 -25.30 1.94 2.45
CA PHE A 79 -26.57 1.42 1.92
C PHE A 79 -27.74 2.37 2.12
N LEU A 80 -27.75 3.15 3.20
CA LEU A 80 -28.75 4.19 3.42
C LEU A 80 -28.66 5.29 2.35
N VAL A 81 -27.47 5.84 2.13
CA VAL A 81 -27.24 6.88 1.12
C VAL A 81 -27.49 6.33 -0.29
N ALA A 82 -27.04 5.10 -0.59
CA ALA A 82 -27.27 4.46 -1.88
C ALA A 82 -28.76 4.21 -2.15
N PHE A 83 -29.53 3.84 -1.13
CA PHE A 83 -30.99 3.72 -1.23
C PHE A 83 -31.64 5.08 -1.49
N ILE A 84 -31.27 6.13 -0.76
CA ILE A 84 -31.77 7.49 -0.99
C ILE A 84 -31.45 7.97 -2.42
N VAL A 85 -30.21 7.75 -2.88
CA VAL A 85 -29.79 8.05 -4.26
C VAL A 85 -30.64 7.31 -5.28
N ALA A 86 -30.95 6.02 -5.05
CA ALA A 86 -31.80 5.23 -5.93
C ALA A 86 -33.26 5.74 -5.96
N VAL A 87 -33.84 6.10 -4.79
CA VAL A 87 -35.17 6.71 -4.69
C VAL A 87 -35.25 8.03 -5.45
N ILE A 88 -34.31 8.94 -5.19
CA ILE A 88 -34.24 10.24 -5.88
C ILE A 88 -34.17 10.00 -7.39
N SER A 89 -33.28 9.11 -7.83
CA SER A 89 -33.10 8.82 -9.26
C SER A 89 -34.36 8.21 -9.90
N HIS A 90 -35.11 7.40 -9.15
CA HIS A 90 -36.38 6.82 -9.60
C HIS A 90 -37.50 7.86 -9.72
N VAL A 91 -37.69 8.69 -8.70
CA VAL A 91 -38.72 9.75 -8.68
C VAL A 91 -38.46 10.78 -9.77
N TRP A 92 -37.21 11.21 -9.95
CA TRP A 92 -36.84 12.14 -11.02
C TRP A 92 -37.10 11.55 -12.41
N LYS A 93 -36.89 10.26 -12.61
CA LYS A 93 -37.20 9.58 -13.88
C LYS A 93 -38.71 9.59 -14.16
N GLN A 94 -39.53 9.32 -13.15
CA GLN A 94 -40.99 9.36 -13.30
C GLN A 94 -41.49 10.78 -13.61
N LYS A 95 -40.96 11.80 -12.93
CA LYS A 95 -41.35 13.19 -13.15
C LYS A 95 -41.10 13.66 -14.58
N ILE A 96 -39.93 13.33 -15.13
CA ILE A 96 -39.59 13.65 -16.54
C ILE A 96 -40.48 12.89 -17.53
N SER A 97 -40.86 11.64 -17.20
CA SER A 97 -41.72 10.83 -18.08
C SER A 97 -43.21 11.22 -18.01
N ALA A 98 -43.60 12.02 -17.01
CA ALA A 98 -44.97 12.48 -16.79
C ALA A 98 -45.23 13.90 -17.31
N GLU A 99 -44.22 14.59 -17.81
CA GLU A 99 -44.34 15.91 -18.42
C GLU A 99 -44.80 15.71 -19.88
N PRO A 100 -45.99 16.20 -20.28
CA PRO A 100 -46.50 15.99 -21.63
C PRO A 100 -45.60 16.72 -22.66
N GLU A 101 -45.18 16.02 -23.71
CA GLU A 101 -44.58 16.64 -24.88
C GLU A 101 -45.58 17.66 -25.44
N ASN A 102 -45.29 18.95 -25.30
CA ASN A 102 -46.12 20.03 -25.83
C ASN A 102 -45.56 20.42 -27.21
N PRO A 103 -46.22 20.12 -28.34
CA PRO A 103 -45.79 20.59 -29.65
C PRO A 103 -46.36 21.99 -29.84
N SER A 104 -45.66 23.02 -29.35
CA SER A 104 -45.93 24.39 -29.77
C SER A 104 -45.09 24.71 -31.01
N GLU A 105 -45.61 24.29 -32.18
CA GLU A 105 -45.42 25.05 -33.41
C GLU A 105 -46.09 26.41 -33.21
N GLU A 106 -45.30 27.46 -33.01
CA GLU A 106 -45.81 28.83 -33.09
C GLU A 106 -45.58 29.35 -34.52
N ASN A 107 -46.69 29.46 -35.23
CA ASN A 107 -46.86 30.15 -36.50
C ASN A 107 -46.29 31.58 -36.44
N THR A 108 -45.33 31.89 -37.31
CA THR A 108 -45.02 33.28 -37.67
C THR A 108 -45.61 33.55 -39.05
N GLN A 109 -46.84 34.06 -39.08
CA GLN A 109 -47.47 34.62 -40.28
C GLN A 109 -47.42 36.16 -40.18
N GLY A 110 -47.00 36.77 -41.29
CA GLY A 110 -46.53 38.14 -41.49
C GLY A 110 -47.24 39.31 -40.82
N THR A 111 -46.42 40.32 -40.53
CA THR A 111 -46.73 41.74 -40.77
C THR A 111 -45.50 42.40 -41.38
N ASP A 112 -45.71 43.00 -42.56
CA ASP A 112 -44.76 43.78 -43.35
C ASP A 112 -44.40 45.14 -42.70
N GLU A 113 -43.35 45.75 -43.28
CA GLU A 113 -42.93 47.17 -43.21
C GLU A 113 -41.82 47.55 -42.21
N LEU A 114 -40.55 47.49 -42.67
CA LEU A 114 -39.76 48.69 -43.06
C LEU A 114 -38.29 48.34 -43.38
N GLU A 115 -37.93 48.61 -44.64
CA GLU A 115 -36.64 49.15 -45.12
C GLU A 115 -35.29 48.58 -44.63
N ASN A 116 -34.75 47.68 -45.46
CA ASN A 116 -33.45 47.80 -46.14
C ASN A 116 -32.39 48.73 -45.50
N ARG A 117 -31.46 48.15 -44.73
CA ARG A 117 -30.05 48.61 -44.71
C ARG A 117 -29.11 47.42 -44.64
N ASP A 118 -28.36 47.26 -45.72
CA ASP A 118 -27.17 46.42 -45.81
C ASP A 118 -26.21 46.72 -44.65
N VAL A 119 -26.11 45.79 -43.71
CA VAL A 119 -24.93 45.67 -42.85
C VAL A 119 -24.39 44.26 -43.05
N ASN A 120 -23.44 44.17 -43.97
CA ASN A 120 -22.55 43.03 -44.15
C ASN A 120 -21.70 42.86 -42.89
N ILE A 121 -22.21 42.14 -41.89
CA ILE A 121 -21.36 41.50 -40.89
C ILE A 121 -21.08 40.10 -41.40
N ASN A 122 -19.86 39.94 -41.89
CA ASN A 122 -19.26 38.67 -42.23
C ASN A 122 -19.15 37.83 -40.95
N TYR A 123 -20.24 37.17 -40.55
CA TYR A 123 -20.25 36.25 -39.42
C TYR A 123 -19.67 34.91 -39.90
N GLN A 124 -18.35 34.78 -39.83
CA GLN A 124 -17.73 33.46 -39.80
C GLN A 124 -18.21 32.77 -38.51
N PRO A 125 -18.87 31.60 -38.58
CA PRO A 125 -19.13 30.84 -37.37
C PRO A 125 -17.76 30.47 -36.80
N MET A 126 -17.37 31.12 -35.71
CA MET A 126 -16.18 30.75 -34.97
C MET A 126 -16.40 29.29 -34.56
N ALA A 127 -15.67 28.37 -35.20
CA ALA A 127 -15.77 26.96 -34.95
C ALA A 127 -15.52 26.73 -33.46
N MET A 128 -16.61 26.58 -32.71
CA MET A 128 -16.54 26.29 -31.30
C MET A 128 -15.91 24.91 -31.21
N ASP A 129 -14.73 24.85 -30.60
CA ASP A 129 -14.03 23.62 -30.29
C ASP A 129 -15.04 22.55 -29.82
N PRO A 130 -15.11 21.38 -30.47
CA PRO A 130 -16.06 20.32 -30.12
C PRO A 130 -16.03 19.96 -28.62
N GLU A 131 -14.87 20.12 -27.98
CA GLU A 131 -14.70 19.90 -26.55
C GLU A 131 -15.45 20.95 -25.71
N LYS A 132 -15.44 22.22 -26.13
CA LYS A 132 -16.17 23.31 -25.46
C LYS A 132 -17.67 23.27 -25.74
N ALA A 133 -18.08 22.88 -26.95
CA ALA A 133 -19.50 22.67 -27.27
C ALA A 133 -20.10 21.51 -26.45
N TYR A 134 -19.35 20.43 -26.23
CA TYR A 134 -19.77 19.30 -25.39
C TYR A 134 -19.86 19.66 -23.89
N ILE A 135 -18.92 20.46 -23.37
CA ILE A 135 -18.94 20.94 -21.97
C ILE A 135 -20.17 21.82 -21.71
N VAL A 136 -20.58 22.64 -22.68
CA VAL A 136 -21.78 23.49 -22.59
C VAL A 136 -23.06 22.65 -22.69
N GLN A 137 -23.07 21.55 -23.44
CA GLN A 137 -24.26 20.71 -23.63
C GLN A 137 -24.49 19.65 -22.53
N THR A 138 -23.47 19.29 -21.73
CA THR A 138 -23.55 18.20 -20.73
C THR A 138 -23.24 18.61 -19.28
N GLY A 139 -23.24 19.92 -18.98
CA GLY A 139 -22.81 20.55 -17.70
C GLY A 139 -23.47 20.13 -16.37
N LYS A 140 -23.91 18.88 -16.19
CA LYS A 140 -24.30 18.33 -14.89
C LYS A 140 -23.08 17.73 -14.21
N THR A 141 -22.44 18.52 -13.36
CA THR A 141 -21.52 18.01 -12.33
C THR A 141 -22.21 16.91 -11.52
N VAL A 142 -21.45 15.94 -11.04
CA VAL A 142 -22.00 14.88 -10.18
C VAL A 142 -22.59 15.54 -8.92
N PRO A 143 -23.85 15.31 -8.56
CA PRO A 143 -24.42 15.89 -7.34
C PRO A 143 -23.63 15.48 -6.11
N TRP A 144 -23.47 16.40 -5.15
CA TRP A 144 -22.65 16.20 -3.95
C TRP A 144 -23.03 14.92 -3.16
N TYR A 145 -24.32 14.60 -3.08
CA TYR A 145 -24.81 13.42 -2.36
C TYR A 145 -24.42 12.10 -3.06
N MET A 146 -24.30 12.11 -4.39
CA MET A 146 -23.76 10.98 -5.15
C MET A 146 -22.24 10.85 -4.97
N MET A 147 -21.51 11.96 -4.80
CA MET A 147 -20.09 11.92 -4.43
C MET A 147 -19.89 11.26 -3.06
N ILE A 148 -20.70 11.64 -2.07
CA ILE A 148 -20.66 11.02 -0.73
C ILE A 148 -20.97 9.51 -0.83
N SER A 149 -22.01 9.14 -1.59
CA SER A 149 -22.34 7.72 -1.82
C SER A 149 -21.15 6.94 -2.39
N TRP A 150 -20.40 7.56 -3.30
CA TRP A 150 -19.24 6.93 -3.93
C TRP A 150 -18.07 6.76 -2.96
N VAL A 151 -17.75 7.78 -2.17
CA VAL A 151 -16.72 7.69 -1.12
C VAL A 151 -17.05 6.57 -0.12
N LEU A 152 -18.31 6.51 0.34
CA LEU A 152 -18.77 5.46 1.25
C LEU A 152 -18.66 4.07 0.63
N TYR A 153 -19.01 3.94 -0.65
CA TYR A 153 -18.83 2.71 -1.41
C TYR A 153 -17.36 2.27 -1.45
N ASP A 154 -16.43 3.16 -1.80
CA ASP A 154 -15.00 2.82 -1.89
C ASP A 154 -14.41 2.41 -0.53
N VAL A 155 -14.79 3.10 0.55
CA VAL A 155 -14.34 2.77 1.91
C VAL A 155 -14.88 1.41 2.34
N THR A 156 -16.18 1.16 2.14
CA THR A 156 -16.85 -0.07 2.62
C THR A 156 -16.46 -1.30 1.81
N LEU A 157 -16.26 -1.16 0.50
CA LEU A 157 -15.78 -2.23 -0.37
C LEU A 157 -14.42 -2.78 0.11
N VAL A 158 -13.51 -1.90 0.55
CA VAL A 158 -12.19 -2.28 1.05
C VAL A 158 -12.24 -2.77 2.50
N PHE A 159 -12.85 -2.00 3.41
CA PHE A 159 -12.77 -2.29 4.85
C PHE A 159 -13.63 -3.45 5.30
N SER A 160 -14.76 -3.76 4.66
CA SER A 160 -15.50 -4.98 4.98
C SER A 160 -14.61 -6.22 4.77
N ILE A 161 -13.89 -6.28 3.65
CA ILE A 161 -12.97 -7.37 3.33
C ILE A 161 -11.80 -7.42 4.31
N ILE A 162 -11.18 -6.27 4.63
CA ILE A 162 -10.10 -6.21 5.63
C ILE A 162 -10.57 -6.71 7.00
N VAL A 163 -11.76 -6.30 7.45
CA VAL A 163 -12.32 -6.76 8.74
C VAL A 163 -12.52 -8.27 8.74
N THR A 164 -13.02 -8.86 7.65
CA THR A 164 -13.14 -10.31 7.52
C THR A 164 -11.77 -10.98 7.62
N LEU A 165 -10.79 -10.51 6.83
CA LEU A 165 -9.45 -11.11 6.79
C LEU A 165 -8.71 -10.99 8.12
N VAL A 166 -8.80 -9.84 8.79
CA VAL A 166 -8.15 -9.63 10.10
C VAL A 166 -8.82 -10.47 11.17
N TYR A 167 -10.16 -10.54 11.17
CA TYR A 167 -10.87 -11.35 12.14
C TYR A 167 -10.52 -12.82 11.98
N PHE A 168 -10.79 -13.43 10.83
CA PHE A 168 -10.57 -14.87 10.63
C PHE A 168 -9.09 -15.25 10.49
N GLY A 169 -8.23 -14.33 10.07
CA GLY A 169 -6.81 -14.59 9.88
C GLY A 169 -5.95 -14.32 11.12
N ALA A 170 -6.40 -13.49 12.07
CA ALA A 170 -5.57 -13.09 13.21
C ALA A 170 -6.27 -13.00 14.57
N LEU A 171 -7.60 -12.88 14.63
CA LEU A 171 -8.33 -12.66 15.90
C LEU A 171 -9.29 -13.80 16.27
N TYR A 172 -9.70 -14.63 15.32
CA TYR A 172 -10.67 -15.69 15.54
C TYR A 172 -10.04 -16.84 16.35
N ASP A 173 -10.69 -17.19 17.46
CA ASP A 173 -10.36 -18.35 18.27
C ASP A 173 -11.43 -19.43 18.07
N PRO A 174 -11.08 -20.58 17.45
CA PRO A 174 -12.01 -21.68 17.25
C PRO A 174 -12.67 -22.20 18.54
N ASN A 175 -12.00 -22.05 19.69
CA ASN A 175 -12.51 -22.56 20.97
C ASN A 175 -13.72 -21.78 21.49
N ASN A 176 -13.87 -20.51 21.09
CA ASN A 176 -14.98 -19.65 21.49
C ASN A 176 -16.24 -19.86 20.62
N GLY A 177 -16.16 -20.71 19.58
CA GLY A 177 -17.21 -20.89 18.60
C GLY A 177 -17.42 -19.66 17.72
N LEU A 178 -18.31 -19.78 16.72
CA LEU A 178 -18.69 -18.67 15.86
C LEU A 178 -20.19 -18.40 16.03
N ASP A 179 -20.52 -17.46 16.92
CA ASP A 179 -21.91 -17.04 17.09
C ASP A 179 -22.43 -16.29 15.85
N HIS A 180 -23.75 -16.20 15.73
CA HIS A 180 -24.39 -15.48 14.63
C HIS A 180 -23.99 -13.99 14.61
N TYR A 181 -23.65 -13.42 15.75
CA TYR A 181 -23.34 -12.00 15.86
C TYR A 181 -21.99 -11.66 15.21
N ASN A 182 -20.97 -12.44 15.55
CA ASN A 182 -19.63 -12.48 14.99
C ASN A 182 -19.65 -12.84 13.51
N LEU A 183 -20.41 -13.88 13.14
CA LEU A 183 -20.55 -14.27 11.74
C LEU A 183 -21.08 -13.11 10.88
N ASN A 184 -22.10 -12.38 11.35
CA ASN A 184 -22.66 -11.29 10.58
C ASN A 184 -21.68 -10.12 10.46
N ARG A 185 -21.16 -9.63 11.59
CA ARG A 185 -20.31 -8.44 11.62
C ARG A 185 -18.93 -8.64 10.99
N HIS A 186 -18.45 -9.88 10.87
CA HIS A 186 -17.14 -10.20 10.31
C HIS A 186 -17.18 -10.92 8.97
N ALA A 187 -18.18 -11.73 8.64
CA ALA A 187 -18.25 -12.45 7.36
C ALA A 187 -19.34 -11.90 6.44
N LEU A 188 -20.57 -11.72 6.93
CA LEU A 188 -21.68 -11.26 6.08
C LEU A 188 -21.48 -9.84 5.57
N ASN A 189 -20.77 -8.98 6.31
CA ASN A 189 -20.40 -7.65 5.82
C ASN A 189 -19.69 -7.70 4.44
N SER A 190 -18.79 -8.67 4.24
CA SER A 190 -17.99 -8.89 3.04
C SER A 190 -18.81 -9.50 1.94
N VAL A 191 -19.63 -10.50 2.28
CA VAL A 191 -20.58 -11.10 1.34
C VAL A 191 -21.50 -10.03 0.76
N ILE A 192 -22.03 -9.16 1.60
CA ILE A 192 -22.95 -8.08 1.19
C ILE A 192 -22.23 -7.08 0.27
N VAL A 193 -21.02 -6.62 0.58
CA VAL A 193 -20.29 -5.69 -0.32
C VAL A 193 -19.85 -6.35 -1.63
N ILE A 194 -19.53 -7.66 -1.63
CA ILE A 194 -19.21 -8.40 -2.85
C ILE A 194 -20.44 -8.49 -3.75
N ILE A 195 -21.61 -8.78 -3.18
CA ILE A 195 -22.88 -8.79 -3.91
C ILE A 195 -23.20 -7.38 -4.43
N ASP A 196 -23.03 -6.34 -3.62
CA ASP A 196 -23.26 -4.96 -4.05
C ASP A 196 -22.30 -4.56 -5.18
N PHE A 197 -21.01 -4.86 -5.06
CA PHE A 197 -20.01 -4.68 -6.12
C PHE A 197 -20.41 -5.39 -7.41
N ALA A 198 -20.92 -6.62 -7.31
CA ALA A 198 -21.36 -7.39 -8.45
C ALA A 198 -22.65 -6.85 -9.09
N ILE A 199 -23.52 -6.13 -8.38
CA ILE A 199 -24.80 -5.64 -8.92
C ILE A 199 -24.71 -4.19 -9.38
N ASN A 200 -23.94 -3.36 -8.67
CA ASN A 200 -23.90 -1.91 -8.83
C ASN A 200 -23.07 -1.47 -10.05
N ALA A 201 -23.47 -0.37 -10.69
CA ALA A 201 -22.73 0.24 -11.80
C ALA A 201 -21.77 1.36 -11.37
N THR A 202 -21.54 1.54 -10.06
CA THR A 202 -20.55 2.51 -9.56
C THR A 202 -19.16 2.15 -10.07
N PRO A 203 -18.49 3.06 -10.81
CA PRO A 203 -17.15 2.78 -11.34
C PRO A 203 -16.12 2.78 -10.22
N VAL A 204 -15.16 1.87 -10.29
CA VAL A 204 -13.97 1.87 -9.41
C VAL A 204 -12.86 2.67 -10.09
N ARG A 205 -12.25 3.59 -9.35
CA ARG A 205 -11.10 4.40 -9.80
C ARG A 205 -9.90 4.15 -8.93
N LEU A 206 -8.74 3.95 -9.53
CA LEU A 206 -7.51 3.67 -8.77
C LEU A 206 -7.14 4.81 -7.81
N TYR A 207 -7.31 6.06 -8.21
CA TYR A 207 -7.02 7.22 -7.34
C TYR A 207 -7.94 7.32 -6.11
N HIS A 208 -9.13 6.71 -6.15
CA HIS A 208 -10.05 6.70 -5.02
C HIS A 208 -9.60 5.80 -3.87
N ILE A 209 -8.50 5.04 -4.05
CA ILE A 209 -7.80 4.34 -2.96
C ILE A 209 -7.41 5.27 -1.80
N ILE A 210 -7.33 6.59 -2.04
CA ILE A 210 -7.09 7.58 -0.99
C ILE A 210 -8.17 7.55 0.10
N TYR A 211 -9.43 7.29 -0.24
CA TYR A 211 -10.53 7.30 0.73
C TYR A 211 -10.41 6.18 1.78
N PRO A 212 -10.23 4.90 1.40
CA PRO A 212 -9.95 3.85 2.39
C PRO A 212 -8.62 4.09 3.13
N ILE A 213 -7.58 4.63 2.49
CA ILE A 213 -6.31 4.96 3.20
C ILE A 213 -6.54 6.00 4.30
N VAL A 214 -7.28 7.08 4.00
CA VAL A 214 -7.61 8.12 4.98
C VAL A 214 -8.44 7.54 6.12
N TYR A 215 -9.48 6.75 5.82
CA TYR A 215 -10.31 6.11 6.85
C TYR A 215 -9.49 5.18 7.76
N GLY A 216 -8.63 4.33 7.19
CA GLY A 216 -7.73 3.47 7.96
C GLY A 216 -6.75 4.27 8.83
N SER A 217 -6.19 5.35 8.28
CA SER A 217 -5.27 6.24 9.00
C SER A 217 -5.98 6.92 10.18
N CYS A 218 -7.21 7.41 9.99
CA CYS A 218 -8.02 7.96 11.06
C CYS A 218 -8.26 6.94 12.19
N TYR A 219 -8.54 5.68 11.85
CA TYR A 219 -8.71 4.63 12.84
C TYR A 219 -7.42 4.34 13.61
N VAL A 220 -6.28 4.22 12.93
CA VAL A 220 -4.97 4.02 13.58
C VAL A 220 -4.66 5.18 14.52
N ILE A 221 -4.82 6.43 14.07
CA ILE A 221 -4.63 7.63 14.91
C ILE A 221 -5.55 7.57 16.14
N PHE A 222 -6.82 7.22 15.95
CA PHE A 222 -7.75 7.04 17.06
C PHE A 222 -7.25 5.98 18.05
N THR A 223 -6.81 4.80 17.59
CA THR A 223 -6.31 3.75 18.48
C THR A 223 -5.05 4.17 19.24
N LEU A 224 -4.16 4.95 18.61
CA LEU A 224 -2.98 5.52 19.27
C LEU A 224 -3.35 6.53 20.34
N ILE A 225 -4.32 7.41 20.06
CA ILE A 225 -4.84 8.35 21.05
C ILE A 225 -5.47 7.58 22.21
N TYR A 226 -6.37 6.64 21.91
CA TYR A 226 -7.07 5.82 22.90
C TYR A 226 -6.10 5.06 23.81
N TRP A 227 -5.10 4.40 23.22
CA TRP A 227 -4.02 3.74 23.96
C TRP A 227 -3.21 4.72 24.81
N SER A 228 -2.91 5.92 24.31
CA SER A 228 -2.11 6.91 25.05
C SER A 228 -2.76 7.42 26.33
N LEU A 229 -4.09 7.31 26.45
CA LEU A 229 -4.85 7.74 27.63
C LEU A 229 -4.67 6.80 28.82
N ASP A 230 -4.59 5.49 28.58
CA ASP A 230 -4.29 4.48 29.60
C ASP A 230 -3.61 3.29 28.94
N LYS A 231 -2.27 3.30 28.96
CA LYS A 231 -1.46 2.31 28.24
C LYS A 231 -1.80 0.89 28.67
N ASP A 232 -1.94 0.65 29.96
CA ASP A 232 -2.05 -0.70 30.52
C ASP A 232 -3.41 -1.34 30.21
N ASN A 233 -4.48 -0.54 30.12
CA ASN A 233 -5.84 -1.04 29.93
C ASN A 233 -6.44 -0.79 28.53
N ASN A 234 -5.94 0.20 27.77
CA ASN A 234 -6.53 0.59 26.48
C ASN A 234 -5.87 -0.11 25.28
N VAL A 235 -5.70 -1.44 25.37
CA VAL A 235 -5.28 -2.28 24.25
C VAL A 235 -6.52 -2.72 23.47
N VAL A 236 -6.71 -2.21 22.26
CA VAL A 236 -7.91 -2.49 21.45
C VAL A 236 -7.91 -3.90 20.87
N TYR A 237 -6.78 -4.29 20.26
CA TYR A 237 -6.58 -5.61 19.69
C TYR A 237 -5.20 -6.11 20.08
N SER A 238 -5.04 -7.42 20.23
CA SER A 238 -3.73 -8.05 20.37
C SER A 238 -2.80 -7.71 19.20
N ILE A 239 -3.36 -7.55 18.00
CA ILE A 239 -2.62 -7.17 16.78
C ILE A 239 -2.21 -5.69 16.71
N LEU A 240 -2.85 -4.84 17.50
CA LEU A 240 -2.50 -3.43 17.71
C LEU A 240 -2.06 -3.20 19.16
N ASN A 241 -1.44 -4.20 19.79
CA ASN A 241 -0.95 -4.05 21.15
C ASN A 241 0.31 -3.18 21.13
N TYR A 242 0.13 -1.92 21.52
CA TYR A 242 1.24 -0.96 21.60
C TYR A 242 2.08 -1.12 22.88
N ASN A 243 1.67 -1.99 23.81
CA ASN A 243 2.43 -2.29 25.04
C ASN A 243 3.44 -3.40 24.85
N SER A 244 3.12 -4.45 24.07
CA SER A 244 4.15 -5.39 23.65
C SER A 244 5.25 -4.54 23.04
N GLY A 245 6.46 -4.64 23.60
CA GLY A 245 7.60 -3.73 23.46
C GLY A 245 8.07 -3.50 22.03
N THR A 246 7.18 -3.23 21.08
CA THR A 246 7.26 -3.39 19.64
C THR A 246 5.98 -2.83 18.99
N LEU A 247 5.78 -1.51 19.03
CA LEU A 247 4.85 -0.83 18.08
C LEU A 247 5.13 -1.15 16.59
N TRP A 248 6.27 -1.77 16.32
CA TRP A 248 6.76 -2.15 15.01
C TRP A 248 6.75 -3.67 14.76
N GLU A 249 6.38 -4.51 15.73
CA GLU A 249 6.13 -5.93 15.46
C GLU A 249 4.72 -6.07 14.91
N MET A 250 4.61 -5.80 13.62
CA MET A 250 3.54 -6.34 12.80
C MET A 250 3.37 -7.83 13.18
N HIS A 251 2.14 -8.23 13.55
CA HIS A 251 1.86 -9.60 13.99
C HIS A 251 2.54 -10.61 13.06
N PRO A 252 3.22 -11.66 13.58
CA PRO A 252 4.12 -12.49 12.78
C PRO A 252 3.50 -13.02 11.48
N VAL A 253 2.20 -13.35 11.51
CA VAL A 253 1.44 -13.78 10.34
C VAL A 253 1.25 -12.64 9.32
N ILE A 254 0.90 -11.43 9.75
CA ILE A 254 0.77 -10.28 8.84
C ILE A 254 2.13 -9.93 8.22
N PHE A 255 3.20 -9.96 9.03
CA PHE A 255 4.54 -9.72 8.51
C PHE A 255 4.95 -10.79 7.49
N LEU A 256 4.58 -12.06 7.72
CA LEU A 256 4.79 -13.15 6.78
C LEU A 256 4.00 -12.94 5.48
N VAL A 257 2.74 -12.53 5.56
CA VAL A 257 1.89 -12.21 4.39
C VAL A 257 2.48 -11.05 3.59
N TYR A 258 2.90 -9.97 4.26
CA TYR A 258 3.64 -8.87 3.61
C TYR A 258 4.86 -9.39 2.87
N ARG A 259 5.72 -10.17 3.55
CA ARG A 259 6.94 -10.74 2.96
C ARG A 259 6.65 -11.64 1.76
N PHE A 260 5.60 -12.46 1.84
CA PHE A 260 5.15 -13.31 0.74
C PHE A 260 4.71 -12.47 -0.47
N ILE A 261 3.89 -11.43 -0.26
CA ILE A 261 3.40 -10.56 -1.33
C ILE A 261 4.55 -9.83 -2.02
N VAL A 262 5.46 -9.18 -1.27
CA VAL A 262 6.57 -8.43 -1.90
C VAL A 262 7.59 -9.34 -2.57
N CYS A 263 7.84 -10.53 -1.99
CA CYS A 263 8.68 -11.55 -2.61
C CYS A 263 8.05 -12.04 -3.92
N GLY A 264 6.76 -12.41 -3.90
CA GLY A 264 6.03 -12.87 -5.07
C GLY A 264 5.97 -11.83 -6.18
N TYR A 265 5.72 -10.56 -5.81
CA TYR A 265 5.70 -9.44 -6.75
C TYR A 265 7.04 -9.22 -7.44
N THR A 266 8.12 -9.08 -6.66
CA THR A 266 9.46 -8.80 -7.20
C THR A 266 10.00 -9.98 -7.99
N LEU A 267 9.79 -11.22 -7.51
CA LEU A 267 10.17 -12.44 -8.22
C LEU A 267 9.37 -12.62 -9.52
N GLY A 268 8.06 -12.43 -9.49
CA GLY A 268 7.20 -12.55 -10.66
C GLY A 268 7.59 -11.57 -11.75
N TYR A 269 7.84 -10.31 -11.39
CA TYR A 269 8.28 -9.31 -12.36
C TYR A 269 9.70 -9.56 -12.86
N TRP A 270 10.60 -10.05 -12.00
CA TRP A 270 11.95 -10.44 -12.43
C TRP A 270 11.89 -11.59 -13.44
N ILE A 271 11.08 -12.62 -13.19
CA ILE A 271 10.86 -13.74 -14.11
C ILE A 271 10.26 -13.23 -15.43
N ALA A 272 9.22 -12.39 -15.37
CA ALA A 272 8.61 -11.81 -16.56
C ALA A 272 9.63 -11.02 -17.39
N ALA A 273 10.45 -10.18 -16.75
CA ALA A 273 11.52 -9.43 -17.41
C ALA A 273 12.55 -10.35 -18.08
N VAL A 274 12.92 -11.47 -17.45
CA VAL A 274 13.84 -12.46 -18.03
C VAL A 274 13.21 -13.17 -19.23
N VAL A 275 11.94 -13.56 -19.12
CA VAL A 275 11.21 -14.31 -20.16
C VAL A 275 10.92 -13.43 -21.38
N GLU A 276 10.49 -12.18 -21.16
CA GLU A 276 10.14 -11.23 -22.22
C GLU A 276 11.38 -10.60 -22.89
N SER A 277 12.55 -10.67 -22.25
CA SER A 277 13.77 -10.12 -22.85
C SER A 277 14.19 -10.93 -24.09
N THR A 278 14.02 -10.33 -25.27
CA THR A 278 14.47 -10.91 -26.56
C THR A 278 16.00 -10.99 -26.64
N ASP A 279 16.69 -10.15 -25.88
CA ASP A 279 18.15 -10.12 -25.76
C ASP A 279 18.54 -10.17 -24.29
N LYS A 280 18.67 -11.39 -23.75
CA LYS A 280 19.03 -11.66 -22.36
C LYS A 280 20.37 -11.02 -21.95
N ALA A 281 21.27 -10.76 -22.91
CA ALA A 281 22.53 -10.10 -22.63
C ALA A 281 22.32 -8.64 -22.18
N ARG A 282 21.26 -7.96 -22.68
CA ARG A 282 20.93 -6.57 -22.28
C ARG A 282 20.54 -6.44 -20.82
N MET A 283 19.96 -7.48 -20.22
CA MET A 283 19.68 -7.49 -18.78
C MET A 283 20.96 -7.42 -17.94
N GLY A 284 22.06 -8.00 -18.43
CA GLY A 284 23.36 -7.95 -17.77
C GLY A 284 24.06 -6.60 -17.86
N ILE A 285 23.56 -5.66 -18.69
CA ILE A 285 24.27 -4.42 -19.01
C ILE A 285 23.82 -3.25 -18.11
N TYR A 286 22.51 -3.07 -17.92
CA TYR A 286 22.01 -1.90 -17.20
C TYR A 286 22.01 -2.08 -15.68
N LEU A 287 22.51 -1.07 -14.95
CA LEU A 287 22.49 -0.98 -13.49
C LEU A 287 21.09 -1.20 -12.89
N THR A 288 20.04 -0.79 -13.60
CA THR A 288 18.65 -0.97 -13.18
C THR A 288 18.30 -2.45 -13.01
N HIS A 289 18.72 -3.33 -13.94
CA HIS A 289 18.49 -4.77 -13.84
C HIS A 289 19.32 -5.40 -12.73
N TRP A 290 20.57 -4.97 -12.56
CA TRP A 290 21.41 -5.42 -11.44
C TRP A 290 20.76 -5.06 -10.10
N THR A 291 20.27 -3.83 -9.97
CA THR A 291 19.63 -3.33 -8.75
C THR A 291 18.32 -4.06 -8.48
N TYR A 292 17.50 -4.28 -9.51
CA TYR A 292 16.25 -5.04 -9.37
C TYR A 292 16.50 -6.52 -9.01
N THR A 293 17.59 -7.11 -9.51
CA THR A 293 18.01 -8.46 -9.13
C THR A 293 18.44 -8.52 -7.65
N MET A 294 19.25 -7.57 -7.18
CA MET A 294 19.63 -7.48 -5.76
C MET A 294 18.41 -7.28 -4.85
N LEU A 295 17.45 -6.46 -5.28
CA LEU A 295 16.18 -6.25 -4.58
C LEU A 295 15.36 -7.54 -4.49
N THR A 296 15.28 -8.30 -5.58
CA THR A 296 14.55 -9.57 -5.63
C THR A 296 15.19 -10.61 -4.70
N LEU A 297 16.53 -10.69 -4.73
CA LEU A 297 17.29 -11.55 -3.80
C LEU A 297 17.09 -11.14 -2.34
N HIS A 298 17.09 -9.83 -2.05
CA HIS A 298 16.79 -9.30 -0.71
C HIS A 298 15.43 -9.80 -0.21
N PHE A 299 14.37 -9.57 -0.98
CA PHE A 299 13.02 -9.98 -0.55
C PHE A 299 12.85 -11.49 -0.47
N LEU A 300 13.50 -12.27 -1.35
CA LEU A 300 13.49 -13.72 -1.28
C LEU A 300 14.17 -14.23 -0.01
N VAL A 301 15.39 -13.76 0.28
CA VAL A 301 16.13 -14.15 1.49
C VAL A 301 15.37 -13.70 2.75
N ALA A 302 14.84 -12.48 2.77
CA ALA A 302 14.07 -11.97 3.89
C ALA A 302 12.77 -12.77 4.13
N PHE A 303 12.09 -13.20 3.08
CA PHE A 303 10.92 -14.07 3.19
C PHE A 303 11.29 -15.45 3.74
N ILE A 304 12.35 -16.08 3.23
CA ILE A 304 12.83 -17.38 3.74
C ILE A 304 13.19 -17.28 5.22
N ILE A 305 13.91 -16.22 5.63
CA ILE A 305 14.25 -15.98 7.04
C ILE A 305 12.98 -15.80 7.89
N ALA A 306 11.98 -15.06 7.41
CA ALA A 306 10.71 -14.86 8.11
C ALA A 306 9.94 -16.19 8.29
N VAL A 307 9.88 -17.03 7.26
CA VAL A 307 9.26 -18.36 7.32
C VAL A 307 9.99 -19.25 8.34
N ILE A 308 11.32 -19.33 8.27
CA ILE A 308 12.13 -20.15 9.19
C ILE A 308 11.94 -19.66 10.63
N SER A 309 11.96 -18.35 10.84
CA SER A 309 11.74 -17.75 12.17
C SER A 309 10.35 -18.08 12.70
N HIS A 310 9.32 -17.95 11.88
CA HIS A 310 7.94 -18.25 12.27
C HIS A 310 7.75 -19.74 12.61
N VAL A 311 8.24 -20.65 11.76
CA VAL A 311 8.16 -22.11 11.99
C VAL A 311 8.93 -22.53 13.24
N ARG A 312 10.09 -21.91 13.52
CA ARG A 312 10.85 -22.18 14.75
C ARG A 312 10.09 -21.72 16.00
N LYS A 313 9.42 -20.56 15.93
CA LYS A 313 8.62 -20.03 17.04
C LYS A 313 7.39 -20.90 17.32
N THR A 314 6.70 -21.38 16.29
CA THR A 314 5.51 -22.25 16.45
C THR A 314 5.85 -23.66 16.93
N ARG A 315 7.05 -24.17 16.64
CA ARG A 315 7.53 -25.47 17.14
C ARG A 315 7.97 -25.47 18.61
N LYS A 316 8.25 -24.30 19.20
CA LYS A 316 8.59 -24.14 20.62
C LYS A 316 7.59 -23.23 21.34
N PRO A 317 6.32 -23.66 21.51
CA PRO A 317 5.29 -22.81 22.10
C PRO A 317 5.42 -22.55 23.62
N GLY A 318 6.47 -23.07 24.29
CA GLY A 318 6.60 -23.05 25.76
C GLY A 318 7.58 -22.06 26.38
N THR A 319 8.21 -21.17 25.60
CA THR A 319 9.13 -20.15 26.14
C THR A 319 8.72 -18.78 25.61
N SER A 320 7.70 -18.17 26.21
CA SER A 320 7.43 -16.75 26.03
C SER A 320 7.41 -16.09 27.40
N GLU A 321 8.18 -15.01 27.51
CA GLU A 321 8.10 -13.99 28.56
C GLU A 321 8.58 -14.39 29.94
N GLU A 322 9.91 -14.44 30.12
CA GLU A 322 10.54 -13.90 31.33
C GLU A 322 11.95 -13.43 30.97
N GLY A 323 12.19 -12.13 31.15
CA GLY A 323 13.51 -11.60 31.39
C GLY A 323 14.44 -11.42 30.18
N HIS A 324 15.18 -10.32 30.26
CA HIS A 324 16.43 -10.12 29.55
C HIS A 324 17.29 -11.39 29.44
N GLU A 325 17.85 -11.62 28.24
CA GLU A 325 19.02 -12.46 27.95
C GLU A 325 19.07 -13.88 28.54
N ASN A 326 18.90 -14.92 27.72
CA ASN A 326 19.97 -15.88 27.36
C ASN A 326 19.44 -17.10 26.58
N THR A 327 20.36 -17.70 25.83
CA THR A 327 20.14 -18.80 24.89
C THR A 327 20.18 -20.16 25.55
N GLY A 328 19.28 -21.08 25.17
CA GLY A 328 19.42 -22.52 25.39
C GLY A 328 19.40 -23.27 24.06
N PHE A 329 20.58 -23.68 23.60
CA PHE A 329 20.77 -24.69 22.56
C PHE A 329 21.13 -25.98 23.28
N ASP A 330 20.13 -26.82 23.56
CA ASP A 330 20.41 -28.16 24.07
C ASP A 330 20.66 -29.09 22.88
N GLY A 331 21.90 -29.54 22.82
CA GLY A 331 22.36 -30.61 21.97
C GLY A 331 21.76 -31.94 22.40
N ILE A 332 21.86 -32.89 21.47
CA ILE A 332 21.56 -34.30 21.63
C ILE A 332 22.45 -34.86 22.76
N GLU A 333 21.87 -35.18 23.91
CA GLU A 333 22.49 -36.09 24.88
C GLU A 333 21.91 -37.50 24.69
N LEU A 334 22.77 -38.37 24.16
CA LEU A 334 22.66 -39.81 24.33
C LEU A 334 22.83 -40.12 25.81
N GLU A 335 21.91 -40.93 26.35
CA GLU A 335 21.99 -41.48 27.70
C GLU A 335 23.33 -42.20 27.94
N SER A 336 24.09 -41.73 28.91
CA SER A 336 25.00 -42.58 29.67
C SER A 336 25.06 -42.09 31.11
N GLY A 337 24.57 -42.91 32.03
CA GLY A 337 24.44 -42.57 33.45
C GLY A 337 25.78 -42.37 34.14
N VAL A 338 26.00 -41.17 34.66
CA VAL A 338 26.97 -40.85 35.73
C VAL A 338 26.38 -39.69 36.56
N GLY A 339 26.46 -39.79 37.89
CA GLY A 339 25.72 -38.96 38.85
C GLY A 339 25.94 -37.44 38.76
N LYS A 340 24.95 -36.67 39.25
CA LYS A 340 24.94 -35.20 39.31
C LYS A 340 26.20 -34.65 40.01
N PRO A 341 26.91 -33.66 39.43
CA PRO A 341 28.00 -32.97 40.11
C PRO A 341 27.45 -32.05 41.23
N PRO A 342 28.26 -31.76 42.27
CA PRO A 342 27.86 -30.90 43.38
C PRO A 342 27.65 -29.45 42.94
N LYS A 343 26.81 -28.73 43.68
CA LYS A 343 26.49 -27.31 43.41
C LYS A 343 27.75 -26.43 43.48
N PRO A 344 27.88 -25.40 42.62
CA PRO A 344 29.03 -24.50 42.62
C PRO A 344 29.09 -23.69 43.92
N THR A 345 30.29 -23.53 44.46
CA THR A 345 30.59 -22.65 45.61
C THR A 345 30.70 -21.19 45.18
N GLU A 346 30.52 -20.25 46.12
CA GLU A 346 30.48 -18.79 45.85
C GLU A 346 31.68 -18.22 45.07
N GLU A 347 32.84 -18.89 45.08
CA GLU A 347 34.01 -18.50 44.29
C GLU A 347 33.88 -18.74 42.77
N ASP A 348 32.95 -19.59 42.30
CA ASP A 348 32.74 -19.84 40.86
C ASP A 348 31.94 -18.73 40.17
N HIS A 349 31.28 -17.84 40.92
CA HIS A 349 30.53 -16.70 40.36
C HIS A 349 31.43 -15.52 39.92
N LEU A 350 32.72 -15.53 40.27
CA LEU A 350 33.69 -14.49 39.92
C LEU A 350 34.49 -14.80 38.65
N LYS A 351 34.31 -15.99 38.05
CA LYS A 351 34.88 -16.31 36.75
C LYS A 351 33.91 -15.81 35.68
N PRO A 352 34.34 -15.00 34.70
CA PRO A 352 33.48 -14.64 33.57
C PRO A 352 32.99 -15.93 32.90
N ASP A 353 31.67 -16.07 32.78
CA ASP A 353 31.02 -17.23 32.19
C ASP A 353 31.62 -17.52 30.80
N PRO A 354 32.28 -18.68 30.60
CA PRO A 354 32.83 -19.06 29.30
C PRO A 354 31.73 -19.24 28.23
N SER A 355 30.46 -19.39 28.63
CA SER A 355 29.29 -19.50 27.75
C SER A 355 28.86 -18.16 27.13
N ALA A 356 29.33 -17.04 27.70
CA ALA A 356 29.17 -15.70 27.11
C ALA A 356 30.15 -15.45 25.94
N ALA A 357 30.85 -16.49 25.47
CA ALA A 357 31.64 -16.44 24.25
C ALA A 357 30.76 -16.02 23.05
N HIS A 358 31.02 -14.82 22.54
CA HIS A 358 30.48 -14.20 21.32
C HIS A 358 29.45 -15.03 20.54
N LYS A 359 28.15 -14.81 20.79
CA LYS A 359 27.10 -15.22 19.86
C LYS A 359 27.29 -14.47 18.55
N THR A 360 27.93 -15.12 17.59
CA THR A 360 28.16 -14.55 16.26
C THR A 360 26.86 -14.54 15.47
N VAL A 361 26.63 -13.47 14.71
CA VAL A 361 25.46 -13.35 13.84
C VAL A 361 25.54 -14.45 12.77
N PRO A 362 24.50 -15.27 12.55
CA PRO A 362 24.54 -16.33 11.54
C PRO A 362 24.83 -15.77 10.14
N TRP A 363 25.62 -16.49 9.35
CA TRP A 363 26.08 -16.04 8.03
C TRP A 363 24.94 -15.62 7.08
N TYR A 364 23.79 -16.30 7.11
CA TYR A 364 22.64 -15.96 6.27
C TYR A 364 21.98 -14.64 6.66
N MET A 365 22.04 -14.24 7.93
CA MET A 365 21.60 -12.92 8.39
C MET A 365 22.57 -11.82 7.92
N ILE A 366 23.87 -12.12 7.85
CA ILE A 366 24.88 -11.21 7.29
C ILE A 366 24.59 -10.96 5.81
N ILE A 367 24.32 -12.03 5.04
CA ILE A 367 23.94 -11.91 3.62
C ILE A 367 22.67 -11.07 3.46
N SER A 368 21.63 -11.36 4.25
CA SER A 368 20.39 -10.58 4.20
C SER A 368 20.63 -9.10 4.49
N TRP A 369 21.54 -8.77 5.41
CA TRP A 369 21.85 -7.40 5.76
C TRP A 369 22.63 -6.67 4.66
N ILE A 370 23.57 -7.35 4.02
CA ILE A 370 24.30 -6.81 2.86
C ILE A 370 23.33 -6.51 1.71
N LEU A 371 22.44 -7.46 1.38
CA LEU A 371 21.42 -7.29 0.35
C LEU A 371 20.47 -6.13 0.66
N PHE A 372 20.05 -6.02 1.92
CA PHE A 372 19.24 -4.89 2.40
C PHE A 372 19.97 -3.56 2.21
N ASP A 373 21.22 -3.44 2.68
CA ASP A 373 21.98 -2.19 2.61
C ASP A 373 22.29 -1.76 1.17
N VAL A 374 22.61 -2.71 0.27
CA VAL A 374 22.80 -2.44 -1.15
C VAL A 374 21.49 -1.96 -1.78
N SER A 375 20.39 -2.69 -1.56
CA SER A 375 19.08 -2.38 -2.14
C SER A 375 18.53 -1.05 -1.65
N LEU A 376 18.70 -0.74 -0.36
CA LEU A 376 18.21 0.49 0.27
C LEU A 376 18.81 1.74 -0.38
N ILE A 377 20.09 1.68 -0.78
CA ILE A 377 20.79 2.81 -1.40
C ILE A 377 20.58 2.83 -2.92
N PHE A 378 20.78 1.70 -3.61
CA PHE A 378 20.79 1.68 -5.08
C PHE A 378 19.41 1.84 -5.71
N THR A 379 18.33 1.44 -5.02
CA THR A 379 16.98 1.72 -5.53
C THR A 379 16.76 3.23 -5.66
N ILE A 380 17.10 4.02 -4.64
CA ILE A 380 17.00 5.49 -4.66
C ILE A 380 17.92 6.12 -5.71
N ILE A 381 19.17 5.64 -5.83
CA ILE A 381 20.11 6.14 -6.84
C ILE A 381 19.58 5.88 -8.25
N VAL A 382 19.09 4.67 -8.54
CA VAL A 382 18.53 4.32 -9.86
C VAL A 382 17.27 5.13 -10.16
N THR A 383 16.40 5.38 -9.17
CA THR A 383 15.25 6.29 -9.32
C THR A 383 15.74 7.69 -9.67
N GLY A 384 16.66 8.24 -8.88
CA GLY A 384 17.16 9.61 -9.03
C GLY A 384 17.86 9.83 -10.37
N ILE A 385 18.72 8.91 -10.80
CA ILE A 385 19.38 8.98 -12.10
C ILE A 385 18.35 8.89 -13.23
N TYR A 386 17.38 7.97 -13.13
CA TYR A 386 16.39 7.82 -14.19
C TYR A 386 15.55 9.09 -14.35
N PHE A 387 14.89 9.55 -13.29
CA PHE A 387 14.01 10.72 -13.38
C PHE A 387 14.76 12.04 -13.51
N GLY A 388 16.00 12.12 -13.02
CA GLY A 388 16.81 13.33 -13.05
C GLY A 388 17.66 13.50 -14.31
N ALA A 389 18.05 12.41 -14.98
CA ALA A 389 19.02 12.47 -16.09
C ALA A 389 18.68 11.63 -17.32
N VAL A 390 17.77 10.65 -17.25
CA VAL A 390 17.48 9.72 -18.37
C VAL A 390 16.06 9.88 -18.92
N TYR A 391 15.09 10.24 -18.08
CA TYR A 391 13.69 10.35 -18.44
C TYR A 391 13.47 11.52 -19.42
N ASN A 392 12.89 11.21 -20.58
CA ASN A 392 12.40 12.20 -21.53
C ASN A 392 10.86 12.26 -21.45
N PRO A 393 10.26 13.41 -21.07
CA PRO A 393 8.82 13.60 -21.03
C PRO A 393 8.10 13.29 -22.35
N GLU A 394 8.76 13.49 -23.50
CA GLU A 394 8.18 13.26 -24.83
C GLU A 394 7.86 11.78 -25.09
N ASN A 395 8.64 10.87 -24.51
CA ASN A 395 8.42 9.42 -24.62
C ASN A 395 7.28 8.92 -23.73
N GLY A 396 6.79 9.78 -22.83
CA GLY A 396 5.81 9.42 -21.80
C GLY A 396 6.37 8.46 -20.75
N LEU A 397 5.57 8.27 -19.69
CA LEU A 397 5.91 7.39 -18.58
C LEU A 397 5.21 6.05 -18.73
N ASP A 398 5.93 5.03 -19.19
CA ASP A 398 5.42 3.67 -19.33
C ASP A 398 5.50 2.87 -18.02
N HIS A 399 4.57 1.93 -17.82
CA HIS A 399 4.47 1.10 -16.62
C HIS A 399 5.75 0.32 -16.35
N TYR A 400 6.44 -0.13 -17.40
CA TYR A 400 7.68 -0.90 -17.27
C TYR A 400 8.81 -0.05 -16.66
N ASN A 401 8.87 1.24 -17.05
CA ASN A 401 9.80 2.22 -16.47
C ASN A 401 9.43 2.56 -15.03
N ILE A 402 8.13 2.78 -14.75
CA ILE A 402 7.65 3.08 -13.39
C ILE A 402 8.02 1.96 -12.43
N ASN A 403 7.81 0.70 -12.80
CA ASN A 403 8.06 -0.39 -11.88
C ASN A 403 9.54 -0.53 -11.52
N ARG A 404 10.43 -0.50 -12.52
CA ARG A 404 11.86 -0.74 -12.30
C ARG A 404 12.61 0.48 -11.75
N HIS A 405 12.03 1.67 -11.81
CA HIS A 405 12.66 2.90 -11.32
C HIS A 405 11.95 3.56 -10.14
N ALA A 406 10.63 3.49 -9.97
CA ALA A 406 9.93 4.14 -8.87
C ALA A 406 9.42 3.15 -7.81
N ILE A 407 8.76 2.07 -8.25
CA ILE A 407 8.15 1.10 -7.33
C ILE A 407 9.20 0.38 -6.51
N ASN A 408 10.36 0.06 -7.08
CA ASN A 408 11.49 -0.53 -6.34
C ASN A 408 11.91 0.30 -5.10
N SER A 409 12.00 1.63 -5.24
CA SER A 409 12.33 2.56 -4.17
C SER A 409 11.21 2.66 -3.13
N ILE A 410 9.95 2.69 -3.59
CA ILE A 410 8.79 2.66 -2.69
C ILE A 410 8.79 1.39 -1.84
N LEU A 411 9.04 0.23 -2.47
CA LEU A 411 9.13 -1.05 -1.76
C LEU A 411 10.25 -1.05 -0.72
N MET A 412 11.43 -0.51 -1.02
CA MET A 412 12.52 -0.43 -0.04
C MET A 412 12.24 0.56 1.10
N VAL A 413 11.57 1.68 0.82
CA VAL A 413 11.15 2.63 1.88
C VAL A 413 10.13 1.98 2.81
N ILE A 414 9.14 1.27 2.26
CA ILE A 414 8.18 0.48 3.05
C ILE A 414 8.91 -0.60 3.85
N ASP A 415 9.84 -1.34 3.22
CA ASP A 415 10.59 -2.39 3.91
C ASP A 415 11.47 -1.85 5.03
N PHE A 416 12.08 -0.68 4.86
CA PHE A 416 12.83 0.02 5.92
C PHE A 416 11.91 0.46 7.07
N ALA A 417 10.72 0.97 6.75
CA ALA A 417 9.74 1.37 7.76
C ALA A 417 9.24 0.15 8.58
N LEU A 418 8.98 -0.97 7.92
CA LEU A 418 8.46 -2.18 8.55
C LEU A 418 9.53 -3.07 9.20
N SER A 419 10.77 -3.08 8.69
CA SER A 419 11.81 -3.99 9.20
C SER A 419 12.55 -3.43 10.42
N GLY A 420 12.90 -4.32 11.35
CA GLY A 420 13.79 -4.02 12.47
C GLY A 420 15.28 -4.00 12.09
N THR A 421 15.63 -4.05 10.79
CA THR A 421 17.01 -4.18 10.34
C THR A 421 17.84 -2.97 10.78
N PRO A 422 18.93 -3.17 11.53
CA PRO A 422 19.74 -2.06 12.01
C PRO A 422 20.47 -1.35 10.86
N VAL A 423 20.54 -0.02 10.90
CA VAL A 423 21.37 0.76 9.97
C VAL A 423 22.65 1.20 10.68
N ARG A 424 23.80 0.79 10.13
CA ARG A 424 25.14 1.18 10.62
C ARG A 424 25.86 2.02 9.58
N ILE A 425 26.46 3.13 9.99
CA ILE A 425 27.14 4.07 9.08
C ILE A 425 28.23 3.38 8.25
N LEU A 426 29.09 2.56 8.89
CA LEU A 426 30.18 1.85 8.20
C LEU A 426 29.71 0.84 7.15
N HIS A 427 28.47 0.37 7.22
CA HIS A 427 27.91 -0.49 6.17
C HIS A 427 27.67 0.25 4.85
N MET A 428 27.98 1.55 4.74
CA MET A 428 28.07 2.23 3.44
C MET A 428 29.10 1.58 2.50
N LEU A 429 30.05 0.81 3.04
CA LEU A 429 31.03 0.08 2.24
C LEU A 429 30.37 -0.95 1.30
N TYR A 430 29.28 -1.61 1.71
CA TYR A 430 28.62 -2.61 0.86
C TYR A 430 28.03 -2.02 -0.44
N PRO A 431 27.21 -0.94 -0.41
CA PRO A 431 26.79 -0.28 -1.63
C PRO A 431 27.96 0.36 -2.39
N MET A 432 29.01 0.88 -1.74
CA MET A 432 30.19 1.39 -2.45
C MET A 432 30.91 0.29 -3.27
N ILE A 433 31.13 -0.88 -2.66
CA ILE A 433 31.74 -2.03 -3.33
C ILE A 433 30.87 -2.48 -4.51
N TYR A 434 29.55 -2.58 -4.31
CA TYR A 434 28.62 -2.93 -5.37
C TYR A 434 28.66 -1.92 -6.54
N GLY A 435 28.68 -0.62 -6.24
CA GLY A 435 28.83 0.43 -7.24
C GLY A 435 30.15 0.34 -7.99
N LEU A 436 31.26 0.08 -7.29
CA LEU A 436 32.57 -0.09 -7.90
C LEU A 436 32.63 -1.31 -8.82
N ILE A 437 32.03 -2.44 -8.41
CA ILE A 437 31.92 -3.64 -9.26
C ILE A 437 31.17 -3.30 -10.55
N TYR A 438 30.04 -2.59 -10.46
CA TYR A 438 29.30 -2.18 -11.64
C TYR A 438 30.11 -1.23 -12.54
N ILE A 439 30.85 -0.28 -11.97
CA ILE A 439 31.69 0.64 -12.74
C ILE A 439 32.81 -0.12 -13.46
N ILE A 440 33.48 -1.07 -12.78
CA ILE A 440 34.51 -1.92 -13.40
C ILE A 440 33.91 -2.67 -14.59
N PHE A 441 32.75 -3.29 -14.42
CA PHE A 441 32.02 -3.92 -15.52
C PHE A 441 31.68 -2.93 -16.64
N ASN A 442 31.13 -1.75 -16.33
CA ASN A 442 30.67 -0.79 -17.32
C ASN A 442 31.82 -0.21 -18.17
N VAL A 443 32.95 0.11 -17.53
CA VAL A 443 34.18 0.53 -18.21
C VAL A 443 34.75 -0.61 -19.07
N SER A 444 34.73 -1.84 -18.55
CA SER A 444 35.19 -3.01 -19.31
C SER A 444 34.34 -3.23 -20.56
N PHE A 445 33.01 -3.14 -20.42
CA PHE A 445 32.05 -3.26 -21.52
C PHE A 445 32.26 -2.18 -22.59
N TRP A 446 32.41 -0.92 -22.18
CA TRP A 446 32.75 0.19 -23.07
C TRP A 446 34.10 -0.01 -23.80
N SER A 447 35.09 -0.63 -23.14
CA SER A 447 36.42 -0.77 -23.74
C SER A 447 36.48 -1.70 -24.95
N PHE A 448 35.52 -2.63 -25.09
CA PHE A 448 35.40 -3.51 -26.26
C PHE A 448 34.89 -2.80 -27.52
N ASP A 449 34.04 -1.78 -27.38
CA ASP A 449 33.54 -0.96 -28.49
C ASP A 449 33.17 0.44 -27.97
N LYS A 450 34.06 1.41 -28.21
CA LYS A 450 33.94 2.78 -27.66
C LYS A 450 32.83 3.61 -28.29
N GLU A 451 32.26 3.13 -29.41
CA GLU A 451 31.19 3.83 -30.13
C GLU A 451 29.82 3.22 -29.81
N ASN A 452 29.70 1.88 -29.83
CA ASN A 452 28.41 1.21 -29.65
C ASN A 452 28.15 0.77 -28.20
N ASN A 453 29.18 0.56 -27.36
CA ASN A 453 28.99 0.08 -25.98
C ASN A 453 28.86 1.23 -24.97
N ILE A 454 28.17 2.29 -25.34
CA ILE A 454 27.84 3.40 -24.43
C ILE A 454 26.47 3.11 -23.78
N VAL A 455 26.49 2.56 -22.56
CA VAL A 455 25.27 2.18 -21.83
C VAL A 455 24.47 3.39 -21.38
N TYR A 456 25.17 4.40 -20.84
CA TYR A 456 24.58 5.65 -20.37
C TYR A 456 25.37 6.82 -20.94
N SER A 457 24.68 7.79 -21.52
CA SER A 457 25.31 9.01 -22.05
C SER A 457 26.11 9.77 -20.99
N ILE A 458 25.63 9.76 -19.74
CA ILE A 458 26.30 10.39 -18.59
C ILE A 458 27.56 9.64 -18.12
N LEU A 459 27.69 8.35 -18.47
CA LEU A 459 28.89 7.54 -18.22
C LEU A 459 29.61 7.23 -19.54
N ASN A 460 29.72 8.23 -20.42
CA ASN A 460 30.51 8.10 -21.63
C ASN A 460 31.99 8.39 -21.35
N TYR A 461 32.83 7.37 -21.45
CA TYR A 461 34.27 7.45 -21.15
C TYR A 461 35.13 7.96 -22.31
N ASN A 462 34.53 8.42 -23.42
CA ASN A 462 35.27 9.04 -24.53
C ASN A 462 35.91 10.38 -24.10
N PRO A 463 37.02 10.82 -24.73
CA PRO A 463 37.83 11.94 -24.25
C PRO A 463 37.06 13.24 -23.97
N LYS A 464 36.03 13.56 -24.77
CA LYS A 464 35.21 14.78 -24.58
C LYS A 464 34.29 14.72 -23.36
N THR A 465 33.84 13.53 -22.96
CA THR A 465 32.85 13.31 -21.89
C THR A 465 33.44 12.67 -20.63
N LEU A 466 34.68 12.19 -20.71
CA LEU A 466 35.39 11.54 -19.62
C LEU A 466 35.38 12.34 -18.30
N PRO A 467 35.62 13.67 -18.28
CA PRO A 467 35.55 14.43 -17.02
C PRO A 467 34.17 14.39 -16.36
N VAL A 468 33.10 14.38 -17.16
CA VAL A 468 31.72 14.27 -16.66
C VAL A 468 31.47 12.89 -16.05
N ALA A 469 31.87 11.83 -16.76
CA ALA A 469 31.70 10.46 -16.28
C ALA A 469 32.45 10.23 -14.96
N VAL A 470 33.71 10.68 -14.87
CA VAL A 470 34.50 10.60 -13.63
C VAL A 470 33.89 11.44 -12.51
N GLY A 471 33.44 12.67 -12.82
CA GLY A 471 32.77 13.54 -11.86
C GLY A 471 31.51 12.92 -11.27
N VAL A 472 30.69 12.26 -12.09
CA VAL A 472 29.47 11.57 -11.66
C VAL A 472 29.80 10.36 -10.78
N ILE A 473 30.79 9.56 -11.17
CA ILE A 473 31.25 8.41 -10.39
C ILE A 473 31.76 8.85 -9.00
N LEU A 474 32.67 9.82 -8.96
CA LEU A 474 33.23 10.34 -7.71
C LEU A 474 32.16 11.03 -6.87
N GLY A 475 31.26 11.80 -7.50
CA GLY A 475 30.14 12.44 -6.83
C GLY A 475 29.21 11.42 -6.16
N LEU A 476 28.86 10.32 -6.84
CA LEU A 476 28.05 9.27 -6.23
C LEU A 476 28.79 8.48 -5.14
N LEU A 477 30.07 8.15 -5.35
CA LEU A 477 30.86 7.38 -4.37
C LEU A 477 31.17 8.17 -3.10
N ILE A 478 31.58 9.44 -3.23
CA ILE A 478 32.07 10.26 -2.11
C ILE A 478 30.93 11.04 -1.45
N VAL A 479 29.90 11.44 -2.21
CA VAL A 479 28.81 12.26 -1.69
C VAL A 479 27.49 11.50 -1.69
N GLY A 480 27.06 10.98 -2.84
CA GLY A 480 25.72 10.38 -3.01
C GLY A 480 25.42 9.22 -2.05
N ILE A 481 26.26 8.18 -2.07
CA ILE A 481 26.11 7.00 -1.21
C ILE A 481 26.25 7.36 0.28
N PRO A 482 27.30 8.08 0.72
CA PRO A 482 27.41 8.53 2.11
C PRO A 482 26.22 9.37 2.57
N LEU A 483 25.78 10.35 1.79
CA LEU A 483 24.65 11.22 2.12
C LEU A 483 23.37 10.40 2.33
N LEU A 484 23.03 9.52 1.39
CA LEU A 484 21.88 8.63 1.53
C LEU A 484 22.01 7.74 2.77
N LYS A 485 23.20 7.21 3.06
CA LYS A 485 23.42 6.42 4.27
C LYS A 485 23.20 7.24 5.55
N PHE A 486 23.69 8.48 5.60
CA PHE A 486 23.47 9.36 6.74
C PHE A 486 21.98 9.69 6.93
N ILE A 487 21.24 9.94 5.84
CA ILE A 487 19.80 10.15 5.89
C ILE A 487 19.09 8.92 6.47
N TYR A 488 19.36 7.71 5.95
CA TYR A 488 18.75 6.48 6.47
C TYR A 488 19.16 6.18 7.90
N TYR A 489 20.40 6.50 8.29
CA TYR A 489 20.85 6.39 9.67
C TYR A 489 20.09 7.35 10.59
N ALA A 490 19.88 8.60 10.18
CA ALA A 490 19.09 9.58 10.93
C ALA A 490 17.64 9.10 11.09
N LEU A 491 17.01 8.63 10.01
CA LEU A 491 15.66 8.04 10.05
C LEU A 491 15.59 6.82 10.96
N PHE A 492 16.61 5.96 10.95
CA PHE A 492 16.69 4.80 11.84
C PHE A 492 16.82 5.22 13.31
N ARG A 493 17.64 6.23 13.61
CA ARG A 493 17.76 6.80 14.97
C ARG A 493 16.45 7.42 15.43
N PHE A 494 15.75 8.12 14.54
CA PHE A 494 14.44 8.68 14.82
C PHE A 494 13.40 7.58 15.11
N LYS A 495 13.35 6.53 14.28
CA LYS A 495 12.51 5.34 14.51
C LYS A 495 12.76 4.72 15.89
N ARG A 496 14.03 4.54 16.26
CA ARG A 496 14.42 4.02 17.58
C ARG A 496 14.06 4.98 18.72
N TRP A 497 14.21 6.29 18.52
CA TRP A 497 13.85 7.28 19.52
C TRP A 497 12.34 7.28 19.82
N ILE A 498 11.50 7.21 18.78
CA ILE A 498 10.04 7.04 18.94
C ILE A 498 9.74 5.80 19.77
N TYR A 499 10.34 4.68 19.38
CA TYR A 499 10.19 3.41 20.08
C TYR A 499 10.54 3.52 21.56
N PHE A 500 11.72 4.06 21.90
CA PHE A 500 12.13 4.23 23.30
C PHE A 500 11.21 5.18 24.06
N LYS A 501 10.79 6.29 23.45
CA LYS A 501 9.91 7.26 24.11
C LYS A 501 8.55 6.66 24.46
N ILE A 502 8.07 5.72 23.64
CA ILE A 502 6.83 5.02 23.89
C ILE A 502 6.98 4.00 25.03
N HIS A 503 8.06 3.21 25.03
CA HIS A 503 8.29 2.12 26.00
C HIS A 503 9.09 2.52 27.26
N LYS A 504 9.49 3.78 27.42
CA LYS A 504 10.33 4.26 28.55
C LYS A 504 9.78 3.90 29.96
N LYS A 505 8.46 3.74 30.11
CA LYS A 505 7.83 3.42 31.42
C LYS A 505 8.05 1.97 31.90
N GLU A 506 8.40 1.03 31.03
CA GLU A 506 8.69 -0.36 31.44
C GLU A 506 10.09 -0.49 32.07
N TYR A 507 11.05 0.31 31.61
CA TYR A 507 12.45 0.22 32.06
C TYR A 507 12.70 0.90 33.42
N GLU A 508 11.79 1.77 33.88
CA GLU A 508 11.87 2.44 35.20
C GLU A 508 11.03 1.71 36.28
N ARG A 509 10.32 0.62 35.93
CA ARG A 509 9.54 -0.23 36.86
C ARG A 509 10.23 -1.55 37.24
N ILE A 510 11.35 -1.89 36.59
CA ILE A 510 12.28 -2.98 36.96
C ILE A 510 13.47 -2.33 37.64
#